data_AF-A0A370VRD0-F1
#
_entry.id   AF-A0A370VRD0-F1
#
_cell.length_a   1.000
_cell.length_b   1.000
_cell.length_c   1.000
_cell.angle_alpha   90.00
_cell.angle_beta   90.00
_cell.angle_gamma   90.00
#
_symmetry.space_group_name_H-M   'P 1'
#
loop_
_entity.id
_entity.type
_entity.pdbx_description
1 polymer ?
#
loop_
_entity_poly.entity_id
_entity_poly.type
_entity_poly.pdbx_seq_one_letter_code
_entity_poly.pdbx_strand_id
1 'polypeptide(L)'
;MSGQGTCDDRGVAGSKVKQKSVRNMVLSLGVTVLAAGVVYLFVPHDDGTPDLPRVDYRVELLTARRAASYPVVAPQGLPDTWKPTSVRFRADQFDAWHLGYHTPDGGYVQVQQSTEKPAEFIEQATQGAGRTDVTERIGERTWTRWTGGRYDALVSQEDGATTVVAGTGSFGELTRMAKALRAE
;
A
#
# COMPACT_ATOMS: atom_id res chain seq x y z
N MET A 1 46.66 -16.89 78.57
CA MET A 1 46.92 -18.15 77.84
C MET A 1 45.75 -18.38 76.90
N SER A 2 46.07 -18.52 75.61
CA SER A 2 45.35 -19.18 74.50
C SER A 2 43.83 -19.37 74.51
N GLY A 3 43.19 -19.07 73.36
CA GLY A 3 42.07 -19.90 72.85
C GLY A 3 41.05 -19.22 71.91
N GLN A 4 41.31 -19.31 70.58
CA GLN A 4 40.38 -19.47 69.42
C GLN A 4 39.19 -18.51 69.23
N GLY A 5 38.97 -17.82 68.10
CA GLY A 5 39.39 -18.06 66.72
C GLY A 5 38.41 -18.97 65.96
N THR A 6 37.24 -18.46 65.55
CA THR A 6 36.79 -18.24 64.15
C THR A 6 36.16 -19.42 63.38
N CYS A 7 34.98 -19.13 62.80
CA CYS A 7 34.50 -19.52 61.45
C CYS A 7 34.14 -21.01 61.22
N ASP A 8 33.26 -21.42 60.30
CA ASP A 8 32.66 -20.76 59.14
C ASP A 8 31.45 -21.60 58.67
N ASP A 9 30.35 -20.95 58.33
CA ASP A 9 29.28 -21.49 57.50
C ASP A 9 29.67 -21.34 56.04
N ARG A 10 30.00 -22.42 55.31
CA ARG A 10 29.98 -22.41 53.83
C ARG A 10 29.60 -23.77 53.24
N GLY A 11 28.43 -23.79 52.60
CA GLY A 11 28.03 -24.80 51.62
C GLY A 11 27.46 -24.13 50.38
N VAL A 12 28.32 -23.87 49.39
CA VAL A 12 27.99 -23.19 48.12
C VAL A 12 27.31 -24.17 47.16
N ALA A 13 26.05 -23.92 46.78
CA ALA A 13 25.36 -24.63 45.71
C ALA A 13 25.24 -23.73 44.46
N GLY A 14 26.02 -24.00 43.41
CA GLY A 14 26.08 -23.06 42.27
C GLY A 14 26.50 -23.59 40.89
N SER A 15 26.52 -24.90 40.63
CA SER A 15 27.02 -25.41 39.33
C SER A 15 25.99 -26.17 38.46
N LYS A 16 24.96 -26.81 39.02
CA LYS A 16 24.01 -27.63 38.23
C LYS A 16 22.88 -26.84 37.53
N VAL A 17 22.63 -25.60 37.95
CA VAL A 17 21.51 -24.78 37.42
C VAL A 17 21.88 -24.10 36.10
N LYS A 18 23.14 -23.62 35.96
CA LYS A 18 23.60 -22.89 34.76
C LYS A 18 23.61 -23.77 33.50
N GLN A 19 24.09 -25.01 33.59
CA GLN A 19 24.22 -25.89 32.42
C GLN A 19 22.86 -26.38 31.89
N LYS A 20 21.86 -26.54 32.77
CA LYS A 20 20.47 -26.79 32.37
C LYS A 20 19.87 -25.60 31.65
N SER A 21 20.15 -24.37 32.11
CA SER A 21 19.68 -23.15 31.47
C SER A 21 20.24 -22.99 30.05
N VAL A 22 21.55 -23.13 29.87
CA VAL A 22 22.19 -23.03 28.54
C VAL A 22 21.67 -24.11 27.59
N ARG A 23 21.57 -25.37 28.05
CA ARG A 23 21.02 -26.46 27.23
C ARG A 23 19.57 -26.22 26.82
N ASN A 24 18.75 -25.69 27.73
CA ASN A 24 17.36 -25.36 27.44
C ASN A 24 17.27 -24.16 26.49
N MET A 25 18.18 -23.20 26.58
CA MET A 25 18.23 -22.03 25.70
C MET A 25 18.62 -22.42 24.28
N VAL A 26 19.59 -23.33 24.12
CA VAL A 26 19.98 -23.89 22.82
C VAL A 26 18.86 -24.76 22.24
N LEU A 27 18.19 -25.56 23.06
CA LEU A 27 17.00 -26.33 22.64
C LEU A 27 15.87 -25.40 22.18
N SER A 28 15.59 -24.32 22.92
CA SER A 28 14.55 -23.36 22.53
C SER A 28 14.90 -22.61 21.24
N LEU A 29 16.19 -22.31 21.03
CA LEU A 29 16.66 -21.69 19.79
C LEU A 29 16.51 -22.65 18.62
N GLY A 30 16.90 -23.92 18.80
CA GLY A 30 16.74 -24.96 17.79
C GLY A 30 15.28 -25.18 17.40
N VAL A 31 14.37 -25.24 18.39
CA VAL A 31 12.93 -25.37 18.13
C VAL A 31 12.39 -24.15 17.38
N THR A 32 12.81 -22.94 17.74
CA THR A 32 12.39 -21.71 17.05
C THR A 32 12.90 -21.65 15.62
N VAL A 33 14.16 -22.01 15.38
CA VAL A 33 14.74 -22.06 14.02
C VAL A 33 14.08 -23.14 13.18
N LEU A 34 13.78 -24.31 13.76
CA LEU A 34 13.06 -25.37 13.06
C LEU A 34 11.64 -24.91 12.68
N ALA A 35 10.92 -24.27 13.60
CA ALA A 35 9.60 -23.71 13.34
C ALA A 35 9.65 -22.62 12.24
N ALA A 36 10.64 -21.72 12.31
CA ALA A 36 10.85 -20.70 11.27
C ALA A 36 11.20 -21.33 9.92
N GLY A 37 12.01 -22.40 9.90
CA GLY A 37 12.35 -23.15 8.69
C GLY A 37 11.15 -23.87 8.08
N VAL A 38 10.27 -24.45 8.92
CA VAL A 38 9.01 -25.05 8.46
C VAL A 38 8.11 -23.97 7.84
N VAL A 39 7.91 -22.84 8.53
CA VAL A 39 7.15 -21.71 7.98
C VAL A 39 7.76 -21.23 6.67
N TYR A 40 9.08 -21.11 6.60
CA TYR A 40 9.81 -20.72 5.38
C TYR A 40 9.57 -21.69 4.22
N LEU A 41 9.58 -23.01 4.47
CA LEU A 41 9.30 -24.03 3.45
C LEU A 41 7.84 -24.00 2.95
N PHE A 42 6.90 -23.58 3.80
CA PHE A 42 5.49 -23.45 3.45
C PHE A 42 5.12 -22.08 2.84
N VAL A 43 5.98 -21.07 2.99
CA VAL A 43 5.83 -19.78 2.31
C VAL A 43 6.43 -19.94 0.90
N PRO A 44 5.63 -19.86 -0.18
CA PRO A 44 6.17 -19.91 -1.53
C PRO A 44 7.13 -18.74 -1.73
N HIS A 45 8.40 -19.07 -2.00
CA HIS A 45 9.44 -18.12 -2.34
C HIS A 45 9.56 -18.09 -3.87
N ASP A 46 8.73 -17.27 -4.49
CA ASP A 46 8.87 -16.99 -5.92
C ASP A 46 9.95 -15.92 -6.12
N ASP A 47 11.12 -16.32 -6.65
CA ASP A 47 12.20 -15.44 -7.10
C ASP A 47 11.91 -14.80 -8.50
N GLY A 48 10.66 -14.81 -8.93
CA GLY A 48 10.16 -14.16 -10.14
C GLY A 48 9.28 -12.98 -9.76
N THR A 49 9.31 -11.91 -10.56
CA THR A 49 8.43 -10.73 -10.41
C THR A 49 7.01 -11.22 -10.10
N PRO A 50 6.43 -10.90 -8.92
CA PRO A 50 5.20 -11.54 -8.50
C PRO A 50 4.14 -11.30 -9.57
N ASP A 51 3.56 -12.38 -10.09
CA ASP A 51 2.37 -12.32 -10.93
C ASP A 51 1.21 -11.91 -10.01
N LEU A 52 1.15 -10.61 -9.73
CA LEU A 52 0.17 -10.04 -8.81
C LEU A 52 -1.22 -10.33 -9.37
N PRO A 53 -2.16 -10.85 -8.56
CA PRO A 53 -3.50 -11.18 -9.02
C PRO A 53 -4.12 -9.98 -9.73
N ARG A 54 -4.31 -10.09 -11.04
CA ARG A 54 -5.00 -9.07 -11.84
C ARG A 54 -6.44 -9.03 -11.33
N VAL A 55 -6.80 -7.94 -10.66
CA VAL A 55 -8.18 -7.72 -10.24
C VAL A 55 -9.00 -7.36 -11.49
N ASP A 56 -9.96 -8.21 -11.85
CA ASP A 56 -10.98 -7.83 -12.84
C ASP A 56 -11.93 -6.84 -12.19
N TYR A 57 -11.88 -5.58 -12.63
CA TYR A 57 -12.68 -4.48 -12.10
C TYR A 57 -13.93 -4.19 -12.94
N ARG A 58 -14.25 -5.02 -13.94
CA ARG A 58 -15.32 -4.74 -14.89
C ARG A 58 -16.70 -4.71 -14.23
N VAL A 59 -16.96 -5.60 -13.27
CA VAL A 59 -18.25 -5.68 -12.59
C VAL A 59 -18.47 -4.44 -11.71
N GLU A 60 -17.44 -4.06 -10.95
CA GLU A 60 -17.44 -2.89 -10.09
C GLU A 60 -17.54 -1.61 -10.91
N LEU A 61 -16.83 -1.51 -12.04
CA LEU A 61 -16.93 -0.38 -12.95
C LEU A 61 -18.35 -0.22 -13.52
N LEU A 62 -18.97 -1.31 -13.96
CA LEU A 62 -20.35 -1.29 -14.46
C LEU A 62 -21.34 -0.88 -13.36
N THR A 63 -21.10 -1.33 -12.13
CA THR A 63 -21.91 -0.95 -10.97
C THR A 63 -21.75 0.54 -10.65
N ALA A 64 -20.50 1.01 -10.58
CA ALA A 64 -20.17 2.40 -10.32
C ALA A 64 -20.79 3.33 -11.37
N ARG A 65 -20.67 3.00 -12.67
CA ARG A 65 -21.25 3.80 -13.76
C ARG A 65 -22.77 3.91 -13.73
N ARG A 66 -23.46 2.90 -13.18
CA ARG A 66 -24.92 2.93 -13.04
C ARG A 66 -25.38 3.70 -11.82
N ALA A 67 -24.57 3.72 -10.76
CA ALA A 67 -24.96 4.23 -9.46
C ALA A 67 -24.43 5.65 -9.18
N ALA A 68 -23.25 6.00 -9.71
CA ALA A 68 -22.61 7.28 -9.45
C ALA A 68 -23.33 8.42 -10.17
N SER A 69 -23.34 9.58 -9.53
CA SER A 69 -23.94 10.81 -10.05
C SER A 69 -23.08 11.51 -11.13
N TYR A 70 -21.93 10.94 -11.49
CA TYR A 70 -20.95 11.50 -12.42
C TYR A 70 -20.42 10.41 -13.37
N PRO A 71 -19.82 10.79 -14.53
CA PRO A 71 -19.21 9.83 -15.43
C PRO A 71 -17.97 9.16 -14.81
N VAL A 72 -18.12 7.91 -14.37
CA VAL A 72 -17.01 7.13 -13.78
C VAL A 72 -15.98 6.78 -14.86
N VAL A 73 -14.74 7.19 -14.63
CA VAL A 73 -13.61 6.95 -15.52
C VAL A 73 -12.83 5.69 -15.15
N ALA A 74 -12.41 4.97 -16.17
CA ALA A 74 -11.43 3.90 -16.05
C ALA A 74 -10.44 3.95 -17.22
N PRO A 75 -9.20 3.47 -17.04
CA PRO A 75 -8.24 3.46 -18.12
C PRO A 75 -8.63 2.43 -19.19
N GLN A 76 -8.40 2.79 -20.45
CA GLN A 76 -8.52 1.93 -21.62
C GLN A 76 -7.23 1.97 -22.44
N GLY A 77 -6.83 0.82 -23.00
CA GLY A 77 -5.65 0.73 -23.87
C GLY A 77 -4.30 0.86 -23.15
N LEU A 78 -4.25 0.67 -21.84
CA LEU A 78 -2.97 0.52 -21.13
C LEU A 78 -2.33 -0.84 -21.49
N PRO A 79 -1.00 -0.91 -21.63
CA PRO A 79 -0.31 -2.18 -21.89
C PRO A 79 -0.41 -3.12 -20.68
N ASP A 80 -0.27 -4.43 -20.92
CA ASP A 80 -0.42 -5.49 -19.91
C ASP A 80 0.54 -5.40 -18.72
N THR A 81 1.60 -4.60 -18.83
CA THR A 81 2.53 -4.27 -17.76
C THR A 81 1.91 -3.42 -16.66
N TRP A 82 0.78 -2.75 -16.94
CA TRP A 82 -0.04 -2.11 -15.90
C TRP A 82 -0.96 -3.16 -15.31
N LYS A 83 -0.81 -3.40 -14.00
CA LYS A 83 -1.58 -4.44 -13.30
C LYS A 83 -2.59 -3.79 -12.37
N PRO A 84 -3.91 -3.95 -12.57
CA PRO A 84 -4.90 -3.48 -11.61
C PRO A 84 -4.80 -4.31 -10.33
N THR A 85 -4.77 -3.64 -9.18
CA THR A 85 -4.48 -4.24 -7.87
C THR A 85 -5.60 -4.06 -6.87
N SER A 86 -6.45 -3.05 -7.07
CA SER A 86 -7.57 -2.77 -6.19
C SER A 86 -8.65 -2.04 -6.94
N VAL A 87 -9.90 -2.40 -6.66
CA VAL A 87 -11.09 -1.68 -7.14
C VAL A 87 -12.08 -1.57 -5.99
N ARG A 88 -12.66 -0.39 -5.80
CA ARG A 88 -13.74 -0.16 -4.83
C ARG A 88 -14.69 0.91 -5.35
N PHE A 89 -15.97 0.73 -5.07
CA PHE A 89 -16.98 1.75 -5.25
C PHE A 89 -17.84 1.86 -3.98
N ARG A 90 -18.11 3.08 -3.54
CA ARG A 90 -18.87 3.41 -2.32
C ARG A 90 -19.95 4.45 -2.63
N ALA A 91 -21.12 3.97 -3.08
CA ALA A 91 -22.29 4.83 -3.31
C ALA A 91 -22.75 5.56 -2.02
N ASP A 92 -22.58 4.91 -0.87
CA ASP A 92 -22.97 5.45 0.44
C ASP A 92 -22.02 6.53 0.96
N GLN A 93 -20.85 6.69 0.33
CA GLN A 93 -19.80 7.62 0.76
C GLN A 93 -19.39 8.50 -0.41
N PHE A 94 -20.28 9.46 -0.73
CA PHE A 94 -20.04 10.46 -1.75
C PHE A 94 -19.77 9.91 -3.15
N ASP A 95 -20.40 8.78 -3.49
CA ASP A 95 -20.19 8.06 -4.75
C ASP A 95 -18.70 7.78 -5.00
N ALA A 96 -17.91 7.43 -3.98
CA ALA A 96 -16.45 7.32 -4.12
C ALA A 96 -16.04 6.11 -4.97
N TRP A 97 -15.34 6.37 -6.08
CA TRP A 97 -14.69 5.40 -6.95
C TRP A 97 -13.19 5.35 -6.66
N HIS A 98 -12.63 4.15 -6.61
CA HIS A 98 -11.19 3.91 -6.46
C HIS A 98 -10.76 2.76 -7.35
N LEU A 99 -9.67 2.99 -8.09
CA LEU A 99 -9.02 1.98 -8.91
C LEU A 99 -7.50 2.14 -8.83
N GLY A 100 -6.81 1.14 -8.28
CA GLY A 100 -5.36 1.12 -8.10
C GLY A 100 -4.64 0.21 -9.09
N TYR A 101 -3.42 0.59 -9.46
CA TYR A 101 -2.55 -0.12 -10.39
C TYR A 101 -1.11 -0.17 -9.87
N HIS A 102 -0.44 -1.29 -10.13
CA HIS A 102 1.02 -1.30 -10.23
C HIS A 102 1.45 -0.85 -11.63
N THR A 103 2.48 -0.01 -11.63
CA THR A 103 3.10 0.53 -12.82
C THR A 103 4.22 -0.40 -13.35
N PRO A 104 4.64 -0.24 -14.61
CA PRO A 104 5.76 -1.02 -15.16
C PRO A 104 7.07 -0.79 -14.42
N ASP A 105 7.28 0.41 -13.86
CA ASP A 105 8.53 0.79 -13.19
C ASP A 105 8.51 0.43 -11.69
N GLY A 106 7.52 -0.36 -11.24
CA GLY A 106 7.39 -0.84 -9.86
C GLY A 106 6.71 0.13 -8.90
N GLY A 107 6.34 1.33 -9.37
CA GLY A 107 5.51 2.29 -8.64
C GLY A 107 4.03 1.89 -8.55
N TYR A 108 3.27 2.71 -7.86
CA TYR A 108 1.82 2.57 -7.70
C TYR A 108 1.11 3.83 -8.22
N VAL A 109 -0.01 3.65 -8.91
CA VAL A 109 -0.89 4.73 -9.38
C VAL A 109 -2.33 4.35 -9.09
N GLN A 110 -3.11 5.31 -8.59
CA GLN A 110 -4.54 5.15 -8.35
C GLN A 110 -5.32 6.26 -9.04
N VAL A 111 -6.52 5.90 -9.46
CA VAL A 111 -7.56 6.79 -9.95
C VAL A 111 -8.65 6.81 -8.89
N GLN A 112 -8.96 7.99 -8.36
CA GLN A 112 -10.07 8.18 -7.46
C GLN A 112 -11.03 9.23 -8.00
N GLN A 113 -12.33 9.02 -7.83
CA GLN A 113 -13.35 10.02 -8.11
C GLN A 113 -14.34 10.10 -6.95
N SER A 114 -14.82 11.30 -6.64
CA SER A 114 -15.79 11.50 -5.57
C SER A 114 -16.55 12.81 -5.73
N THR A 115 -17.76 12.84 -5.19
CA THR A 115 -18.58 14.05 -5.00
C THR A 115 -18.34 14.74 -3.66
N GLU A 116 -17.44 14.19 -2.83
CA GLU A 116 -17.02 14.78 -1.57
C GLU A 116 -16.42 16.18 -1.81
N LYS A 117 -16.40 17.00 -0.75
CA LYS A 117 -15.80 18.32 -0.80
C LYS A 117 -14.34 18.23 -1.29
N PRO A 118 -13.97 18.95 -2.38
CA PRO A 118 -12.71 18.72 -3.08
C PRO A 118 -11.47 18.80 -2.18
N ALA A 119 -11.41 19.77 -1.26
CA ALA A 119 -10.25 19.94 -0.39
C ALA A 119 -9.99 18.70 0.49
N GLU A 120 -11.03 18.12 1.09
CA GLU A 120 -10.94 16.96 1.98
C GLU A 120 -10.61 15.69 1.17
N PHE A 121 -11.25 15.54 0.02
CA PHE A 121 -11.00 14.40 -0.87
C PHE A 121 -9.58 14.41 -1.44
N ILE A 122 -9.08 15.56 -1.90
CA ILE A 122 -7.72 15.67 -2.45
C ILE A 122 -6.68 15.42 -1.36
N GLU A 123 -6.87 15.95 -0.14
CA GLU A 123 -5.97 15.69 0.98
C GLU A 123 -5.86 14.18 1.27
N GLN A 124 -7.00 13.47 1.31
CA GLN A 124 -7.04 12.02 1.54
C GLN A 124 -6.42 11.24 0.38
N ALA A 125 -6.79 11.54 -0.86
CA ALA A 125 -6.35 10.82 -2.05
C ALA A 125 -4.85 10.99 -2.32
N THR A 126 -4.29 12.16 -1.99
CA THR A 126 -2.86 12.48 -2.17
C THR A 126 -2.02 12.21 -0.91
N GLN A 127 -2.68 11.99 0.22
CA GLN A 127 -2.06 11.91 1.55
C GLN A 127 -1.15 13.12 1.80
N GLY A 128 -1.76 14.31 1.72
CA GLY A 128 -1.15 15.58 2.13
C GLY A 128 -0.37 16.34 1.05
N ALA A 129 -0.64 16.11 -0.24
CA ALA A 129 -0.01 16.94 -1.28
C ALA A 129 -0.60 18.35 -1.32
N GLY A 130 0.22 19.31 -1.71
CA GLY A 130 -0.17 20.70 -1.96
C GLY A 130 -0.34 20.98 -3.45
N ARG A 131 -1.29 21.85 -3.78
CA ARG A 131 -1.50 22.34 -5.15
C ARG A 131 -0.28 23.12 -5.64
N THR A 132 0.10 22.88 -6.89
CA THR A 132 1.11 23.68 -7.59
C THR A 132 0.47 24.62 -8.62
N ASP A 133 1.29 25.49 -9.22
CA ASP A 133 0.87 26.37 -10.33
C ASP A 133 0.93 25.68 -11.70
N VAL A 134 1.32 24.40 -11.75
CA VAL A 134 1.44 23.66 -13.01
C VAL A 134 0.09 23.04 -13.36
N THR A 135 -0.46 23.50 -14.49
CA THR A 135 -1.68 22.96 -15.09
C THR A 135 -1.38 22.47 -16.50
N GLU A 136 -1.91 21.31 -16.87
CA GLU A 136 -1.71 20.70 -18.18
C GLU A 136 -2.99 20.04 -18.70
N ARG A 137 -3.14 20.07 -20.03
CA ARG A 137 -4.22 19.38 -20.75
C ARG A 137 -3.76 17.95 -21.06
N ILE A 138 -4.40 16.95 -20.48
CA ILE A 138 -4.09 15.53 -20.72
C ILE A 138 -5.36 14.84 -21.20
N GLY A 139 -5.35 14.40 -22.46
CA GLY A 139 -6.54 13.86 -23.11
C GLY A 139 -7.66 14.90 -23.16
N GLU A 140 -8.83 14.54 -22.66
CA GLU A 140 -10.02 15.39 -22.66
C GLU A 140 -10.20 16.21 -21.38
N ARG A 141 -9.27 16.14 -20.43
CA ARG A 141 -9.37 16.79 -19.11
C ARG A 141 -8.21 17.75 -18.83
N THR A 142 -8.49 18.77 -18.05
CA THR A 142 -7.47 19.69 -17.53
C THR A 142 -7.07 19.25 -16.14
N TRP A 143 -5.77 19.14 -15.92
CA TRP A 143 -5.19 18.62 -14.68
C TRP A 143 -4.25 19.63 -14.05
N THR A 144 -4.38 19.80 -12.74
CA THR A 144 -3.44 20.56 -11.93
C THR A 144 -2.52 19.58 -11.20
N ARG A 145 -1.22 19.86 -11.18
CA ARG A 145 -0.26 19.05 -10.42
C ARG A 145 -0.30 19.37 -8.94
N TRP A 146 -0.17 18.34 -8.12
CA TRP A 146 -0.06 18.40 -6.68
C TRP A 146 1.16 17.60 -6.24
N THR A 147 1.93 18.12 -5.28
CA THR A 147 3.22 17.55 -4.84
C THR A 147 3.44 17.72 -3.35
N GLY A 148 4.43 17.02 -2.79
CA GLY A 148 4.91 17.24 -1.41
C GLY A 148 4.18 16.44 -0.34
N GLY A 149 3.18 15.65 -0.73
CA GLY A 149 2.54 14.63 0.13
C GLY A 149 3.24 13.28 -0.01
N ARG A 150 2.57 12.21 0.45
CA ARG A 150 3.05 10.84 0.17
C ARG A 150 2.93 10.49 -1.32
N TYR A 151 1.91 11.02 -1.98
CA TYR A 151 1.66 10.79 -3.39
C TYR A 151 1.69 12.10 -4.16
N ASP A 152 2.45 12.12 -5.25
CA ASP A 152 2.26 13.12 -6.28
C ASP A 152 0.95 12.85 -7.00
N ALA A 153 0.31 13.91 -7.50
CA ALA A 153 -1.00 13.77 -8.11
C ALA A 153 -1.28 14.76 -9.24
N LEU A 154 -2.20 14.32 -10.09
CA LEU A 154 -2.91 15.12 -11.07
C LEU A 154 -4.36 15.20 -10.61
N VAL A 155 -4.87 16.42 -10.41
CA VAL A 155 -6.24 16.66 -9.96
C VAL A 155 -7.02 17.39 -11.05
N SER A 156 -8.21 16.87 -11.37
CA SER A 156 -9.18 17.49 -12.29
C SER A 156 -10.53 17.60 -11.57
N GLN A 157 -11.19 18.73 -11.70
CA GLN A 157 -12.52 18.99 -11.13
C GLN A 157 -13.46 19.34 -12.27
N GLU A 158 -14.08 18.32 -12.84
CA GLU A 158 -14.93 18.40 -14.04
C GLU A 158 -16.12 17.45 -13.85
N ASP A 159 -17.17 17.59 -14.66
CA ASP A 159 -18.32 16.67 -14.69
C ASP A 159 -19.02 16.41 -13.34
N GLY A 160 -18.97 17.37 -12.41
CA GLY A 160 -19.60 17.27 -11.10
C GLY A 160 -18.86 16.43 -10.06
N ALA A 161 -17.62 16.00 -10.34
CA ALA A 161 -16.79 15.24 -9.41
C ALA A 161 -15.34 15.73 -9.37
N THR A 162 -14.65 15.44 -8.27
CA THR A 162 -13.19 15.58 -8.20
C THR A 162 -12.56 14.28 -8.64
N THR A 163 -11.73 14.32 -9.68
CA THR A 163 -10.94 13.18 -10.15
C THR A 163 -9.47 13.39 -9.77
N VAL A 164 -8.89 12.41 -9.10
CA VAL A 164 -7.48 12.44 -8.66
C VAL A 164 -6.77 11.23 -9.23
N VAL A 165 -5.69 11.46 -9.98
CA VAL A 165 -4.71 10.43 -10.32
C VAL A 165 -3.50 10.66 -9.44
N ALA A 166 -3.30 9.80 -8.45
CA ALA A 166 -2.24 9.95 -7.46
C ALA A 166 -1.38 8.68 -7.37
N GLY A 167 -0.16 8.80 -6.87
CA GLY A 167 0.63 7.61 -6.57
C GLY A 167 2.09 7.88 -6.22
N THR A 168 2.84 6.79 -6.09
CA THR A 168 4.30 6.82 -5.97
C THR A 168 5.00 6.75 -7.32
N GLY A 169 4.25 6.45 -8.39
CA GLY A 169 4.76 6.51 -9.75
C GLY A 169 5.15 7.94 -10.15
N SER A 170 6.06 8.04 -11.11
CA SER A 170 6.52 9.32 -11.65
C SER A 170 5.35 10.12 -12.27
N PHE A 171 5.50 11.44 -12.41
CA PHE A 171 4.52 12.25 -13.16
C PHE A 171 4.28 11.75 -14.59
N GLY A 172 5.27 11.12 -15.22
CA GLY A 172 5.10 10.47 -16.52
C GLY A 172 4.15 9.27 -16.46
N GLU A 173 4.18 8.49 -15.38
CA GLU A 173 3.23 7.39 -15.14
C GLU A 173 1.84 7.90 -14.81
N LEU A 174 1.73 8.92 -13.95
CA LEU A 174 0.45 9.58 -13.65
C LEU A 174 -0.18 10.15 -14.93
N THR A 175 0.61 10.78 -15.78
CA THR A 175 0.17 11.32 -17.07
C THR A 175 -0.27 10.22 -18.03
N ARG A 176 0.48 9.10 -18.11
CA ARG A 176 0.09 7.93 -18.91
C ARG A 176 -1.26 7.37 -18.48
N MET A 177 -1.47 7.22 -17.16
CA MET A 177 -2.76 6.80 -16.59
C MET A 177 -3.86 7.81 -16.95
N ALA A 178 -3.66 9.10 -16.68
CA ALA A 178 -4.64 10.15 -16.95
C ALA A 178 -5.06 10.20 -18.43
N LYS A 179 -4.12 10.00 -19.36
CA LYS A 179 -4.37 9.96 -20.80
C LYS A 179 -5.24 8.77 -21.22
N ALA A 180 -5.14 7.65 -20.51
CA ALA A 180 -5.90 6.43 -20.80
C ALA A 180 -7.34 6.48 -20.30
N LEU A 181 -7.70 7.44 -19.44
CA LEU A 181 -9.02 7.51 -18.81
C LEU A 181 -10.15 7.76 -19.83
N ARG A 182 -11.22 6.96 -19.74
CA ARG A 182 -12.45 7.08 -20.54
C ARG A 182 -13.69 6.91 -19.66
N ALA A 183 -14.74 7.64 -19.99
CA ALA A 183 -16.00 7.68 -19.25
C ALA A 183 -17.14 6.81 -19.85
N GLU A 184 -16.92 6.21 -21.03
CA GLU A 184 -17.92 5.48 -21.83
C GLU A 184 -18.50 4.24 -21.15
#